data_AF-A0A1Q7U8L3-F1
#
_entry.id   AF-A0A1Q7U8L3-F1
#
_cell.length_a   1.000
_cell.length_b   1.000
_cell.length_c   1.000
_cell.angle_alpha   90.00
_cell.angle_beta   90.00
_cell.angle_gamma   90.00
#
_symmetry.space_group_name_H-M   'P 1'
#
loop_
_entity.id
_entity.type
_entity.pdbx_description
1 polymer ?
#
loop_
_entity_poly.entity_id
_entity_poly.type
_entity_poly.pdbx_seq_one_letter_code
_entity_poly.pdbx_strand_id
1 'polypeptide(L)'
;MDLLEAKSRIAEALVESIFRRARYQVEAYPAGRTPLRFGREDFSPDFSATVPGQYGESSQEMLVEVKYRPSVEQFISVENQRGEKSVFLLARRQWPSLYFILVTDRPEAGRSCFQALPFSRLTPGEPFRTVNLDALRELRIFKNNIEDHEELVRRIFGLLAGA
;
A
#
# COMPACT_ATOMS: atom_id res chain seq x y z
N MET A 1 6.27 -12.90 17.90
CA MET A 1 6.13 -12.01 16.75
C MET A 1 7.40 -12.16 15.94
N ASP A 2 7.30 -12.61 14.70
CA ASP A 2 8.44 -12.71 13.78
C ASP A 2 8.89 -11.30 13.35
N LEU A 3 10.17 -11.11 13.02
CA LEU A 3 10.69 -9.83 12.54
C LEU A 3 9.91 -9.33 11.32
N LEU A 4 9.55 -10.24 10.42
CA LEU A 4 8.76 -9.92 9.23
C LEU A 4 7.34 -9.46 9.60
N GLU A 5 6.73 -10.09 10.59
CA GLU A 5 5.41 -9.71 11.11
C GLU A 5 5.46 -8.33 11.76
N ALA A 6 6.48 -8.04 12.57
CA ALA A 6 6.70 -6.73 13.17
C ALA A 6 6.87 -5.64 12.10
N LYS A 7 7.70 -5.88 11.08
CA LYS A 7 7.89 -4.95 9.96
C LYS A 7 6.59 -4.73 9.17
N SER A 8 5.78 -5.77 8.99
CA SER A 8 4.48 -5.66 8.29
C SER A 8 3.52 -4.74 9.06
N ARG A 9 3.36 -4.94 10.37
CA ARG A 9 2.51 -4.08 11.21
C ARG A 9 3.00 -2.64 11.28
N ILE A 10 4.32 -2.43 11.32
CA ILE A 10 4.88 -1.08 11.32
C ILE A 10 4.69 -0.42 9.94
N ALA A 11 4.82 -1.17 8.84
CA ALA A 11 4.55 -0.66 7.50
C ALA A 11 3.11 -0.17 7.36
N GLU A 12 2.13 -0.96 7.83
CA GLU A 12 0.71 -0.54 7.90
C GLU A 12 0.56 0.78 8.67
N ALA A 13 1.07 0.85 9.89
CA ALA A 13 0.98 2.05 10.74
C ALA A 13 1.64 3.30 10.11
N LEU A 14 2.78 3.12 9.44
CA LEU A 14 3.47 4.22 8.75
C LEU A 14 2.65 4.74 7.57
N VAL A 15 2.04 3.84 6.78
CA VAL A 15 1.18 4.25 5.67
C VAL A 15 -0.07 4.95 6.19
N GLU A 16 -0.73 4.43 7.23
CA GLU A 16 -1.85 5.14 7.85
C GLU A 16 -1.45 6.55 8.33
N SER A 17 -0.26 6.70 8.94
CA SER A 17 0.29 7.99 9.38
C SER A 17 0.50 8.96 8.21
N ILE A 18 1.00 8.48 7.06
CA ILE A 18 1.13 9.27 5.83
C ILE A 18 -0.25 9.82 5.41
N PHE A 19 -1.27 8.97 5.37
CA PHE A 19 -2.63 9.37 4.99
C PHE A 19 -3.24 10.35 6.00
N ARG A 20 -3.10 10.10 7.31
CA ARG A 20 -3.57 11.02 8.35
C ARG A 20 -2.90 12.39 8.25
N ARG A 21 -1.59 12.44 7.96
CA ARG A 21 -0.85 13.70 7.75
C ARG A 21 -1.30 14.43 6.47
N ALA A 22 -1.76 13.69 5.46
CA ALA A 22 -2.43 14.22 4.28
C ALA A 22 -3.92 14.56 4.52
N ARG A 23 -4.38 14.62 5.78
CA ARG A 23 -5.74 14.99 6.22
C ARG A 23 -6.84 14.00 5.88
N TYR A 24 -6.48 12.76 5.55
CA TYR A 24 -7.47 11.69 5.45
C TYR A 24 -7.95 11.27 6.84
N GLN A 25 -9.24 10.98 6.96
CA GLN A 25 -9.76 10.14 8.02
C GLN A 25 -9.44 8.70 7.64
N VAL A 26 -8.84 7.95 8.57
CA VAL A 26 -8.39 6.57 8.34
C VAL A 26 -9.10 5.67 9.32
N GLU A 27 -9.85 4.69 8.80
CA GLU A 27 -10.59 3.70 9.57
C GLU A 27 -10.15 2.30 9.16
N ALA A 28 -9.95 1.42 10.13
CA ALA A 28 -9.64 0.02 9.84
C ALA A 28 -10.76 -0.60 9.00
N TYR A 29 -10.39 -1.39 7.99
CA TYR A 29 -11.40 -2.01 7.15
C TYR A 29 -12.20 -3.03 7.98
N PRO A 30 -13.54 -2.91 8.05
CA PRO A 30 -14.32 -3.66 9.04
C PRO A 30 -14.29 -5.17 8.77
N ALA A 31 -14.01 -5.93 9.82
CA ALA A 31 -14.17 -7.38 9.85
C ALA A 31 -15.66 -7.72 9.69
N GLY A 32 -16.09 -8.08 8.48
CA GLY A 32 -17.50 -8.38 8.19
C GLY A 32 -17.89 -8.34 6.71
N ARG A 33 -17.09 -7.71 5.84
CA ARG A 33 -17.18 -7.93 4.39
C ARG A 33 -16.38 -9.17 4.02
N THR A 34 -16.95 -10.05 3.19
CA THR A 34 -16.34 -11.33 2.80
C THR A 34 -14.92 -11.12 2.27
N PRO A 35 -13.88 -11.59 2.98
CA PRO A 35 -12.52 -11.51 2.47
C PRO A 35 -12.37 -12.38 1.23
N LEU A 36 -11.47 -11.99 0.34
CA LEU A 36 -11.09 -12.83 -0.78
C LEU A 36 -10.16 -13.92 -0.29
N ARG A 37 -10.59 -15.18 -0.38
CA ARG A 37 -9.72 -16.32 -0.10
C ARG A 37 -8.76 -16.55 -1.26
N PHE A 38 -7.48 -16.31 -1.01
CA PHE A 38 -6.39 -16.70 -1.90
C PHE A 38 -5.62 -17.87 -1.30
N GLY A 39 -5.93 -19.07 -1.77
CA GLY A 39 -5.32 -20.29 -1.23
C GLY A 39 -5.72 -20.49 0.24
N ARG A 40 -4.78 -20.26 1.16
CA ARG A 40 -4.98 -20.38 2.62
C ARG A 40 -5.06 -19.03 3.34
N GLU A 41 -4.90 -17.93 2.62
CA GLU A 41 -4.90 -16.58 3.20
C GLU A 41 -6.19 -15.84 2.83
N ASP A 42 -6.76 -15.15 3.82
CA ASP A 42 -7.84 -14.19 3.61
C ASP A 42 -7.21 -12.84 3.24
N PHE A 43 -7.58 -12.29 2.09
CA PHE A 43 -7.18 -10.97 1.64
C PHE A 43 -8.35 -9.99 1.79
N SER A 44 -8.09 -8.88 2.46
CA SER A 44 -8.99 -7.74 2.58
C SER A 44 -8.13 -6.49 2.68
N PRO A 45 -8.60 -5.32 2.20
CA PRO A 45 -7.94 -4.05 2.46
C PRO A 45 -7.63 -3.90 3.95
N ASP A 46 -6.50 -3.30 4.29
CA ASP A 46 -6.14 -3.03 5.68
C ASP A 46 -6.97 -1.88 6.26
N PHE A 47 -7.18 -0.81 5.47
CA PHE A 47 -7.96 0.35 5.91
C PHE A 47 -8.72 1.05 4.78
N SER A 48 -9.71 1.85 5.15
CA SER A 48 -10.32 2.87 4.31
C SER A 48 -9.81 4.25 4.69
N ALA A 49 -9.61 5.10 3.68
CA ALA A 49 -9.22 6.49 3.83
C ALA A 49 -10.24 7.38 3.13
N THR A 50 -10.76 8.37 3.84
CA THR A 50 -11.74 9.33 3.31
C THR A 50 -11.19 10.74 3.44
N VAL A 51 -11.33 11.53 2.38
CA VAL A 51 -11.20 12.99 2.50
C VAL A 51 -12.56 13.53 2.93
N PRO A 52 -12.64 14.28 4.04
CA PRO A 52 -13.87 14.96 4.40
C PRO A 52 -14.30 15.87 3.26
N GLY A 53 -15.48 15.64 2.68
CA GLY A 53 -16.04 16.52 1.67
C GLY A 53 -16.24 17.92 2.25
N GLN A 54 -15.84 18.96 1.51
CA GLN A 54 -16.21 20.32 1.85
C GLN A 54 -17.55 20.65 1.16
N TYR A 55 -18.48 21.24 1.90
CA TYR A 55 -19.71 21.85 1.38
C TYR A 55 -20.41 21.10 0.24
N GLY A 56 -21.04 19.96 0.55
CA GLY A 56 -21.92 19.26 -0.39
C GLY A 56 -21.24 18.31 -1.39
N GLU A 57 -19.91 18.23 -1.42
CA GLU A 57 -19.20 17.17 -2.14
C GLU A 57 -19.25 15.84 -1.36
N SER A 58 -19.50 14.74 -2.06
CA SER A 58 -19.44 13.40 -1.48
C SER A 58 -18.00 13.07 -1.07
N SER A 59 -17.80 12.64 0.18
CA SER A 59 -16.53 12.08 0.63
C SER A 59 -16.18 10.87 -0.24
N GLN A 60 -15.01 10.91 -0.88
CA GLN A 60 -14.53 9.77 -1.66
C GLN A 60 -13.84 8.78 -0.71
N GLU A 61 -14.41 7.60 -0.57
CA GLU A 61 -13.79 6.48 0.14
C GLU A 61 -12.71 5.83 -0.75
N MET A 62 -11.55 5.61 -0.16
CA MET A 62 -10.40 4.95 -0.77
C MET A 62 -10.04 3.72 0.03
N LEU A 63 -9.94 2.57 -0.63
CA LEU A 63 -9.48 1.36 0.01
C LEU A 63 -7.97 1.24 -0.19
N VAL A 64 -7.26 0.90 0.89
CA VAL A 64 -5.81 0.77 0.88
C VAL A 64 -5.43 -0.59 1.44
N GLU A 65 -4.56 -1.26 0.70
CA GLU A 65 -3.87 -2.46 1.13
C GLU A 65 -2.39 -2.14 1.29
N VAL A 66 -1.77 -2.57 2.37
CA VAL A 66 -0.37 -2.35 2.69
C VAL A 66 0.34 -3.69 2.84
N LYS A 67 1.49 -3.82 2.18
CA LYS A 67 2.36 -4.98 2.36
C LYS A 67 3.81 -4.58 2.43
N TYR A 68 4.50 -5.02 3.49
CA TYR A 68 5.95 -4.94 3.54
C TYR A 68 6.58 -6.02 2.64
N ARG A 69 7.57 -5.63 1.83
CA ARG A 69 8.40 -6.54 1.03
C ARG A 69 9.87 -6.12 1.10
N PRO A 70 10.79 -7.05 1.42
CA PRO A 70 12.23 -6.75 1.38
C PRO A 70 12.72 -6.28 0.01
N SER A 71 12.16 -6.82 -1.07
CA SER A 71 12.36 -6.35 -2.44
C SER A 71 11.02 -6.17 -3.13
N VAL A 72 10.74 -4.94 -3.56
CA VAL A 72 9.53 -4.60 -4.31
C VAL A 72 9.64 -5.13 -5.74
N GLU A 73 10.78 -4.92 -6.40
CA GLU A 73 11.01 -5.43 -7.76
C GLU A 73 10.83 -6.94 -7.88
N GLN A 74 11.42 -7.72 -6.96
CA GLN A 74 11.28 -9.18 -6.98
C GLN A 74 9.81 -9.59 -6.80
N PHE A 75 9.09 -8.95 -5.88
CA PHE A 75 7.68 -9.23 -5.65
C PHE A 75 6.83 -8.93 -6.90
N ILE A 76 7.04 -7.78 -7.53
CA ILE A 76 6.35 -7.40 -8.77
C ILE A 76 6.70 -8.35 -9.92
N SER A 77 7.96 -8.77 -10.04
CA SER A 77 8.38 -9.75 -11.05
C SER A 77 7.64 -11.09 -10.87
N VAL A 78 7.53 -11.58 -9.64
CA VAL A 78 6.78 -12.82 -9.34
C VAL A 78 5.30 -12.65 -9.68
N GLU A 79 4.68 -11.53 -9.31
CA GLU A 79 3.27 -11.28 -9.64
C GLU A 79 3.03 -11.19 -11.15
N ASN A 80 3.94 -10.59 -11.91
CA ASN A 80 3.87 -10.57 -13.38
C ASN A 80 3.95 -11.99 -13.98
N GLN A 81 4.81 -12.86 -13.45
CA GLN A 81 4.93 -14.25 -13.91
C GLN A 81 3.70 -15.10 -13.60
N ARG A 82 2.95 -14.76 -12.54
CA ARG A 82 1.70 -15.46 -12.19
C ARG A 82 0.56 -15.17 -13.17
N GLY A 83 0.62 -14.09 -13.95
CA GLY A 83 -0.42 -13.69 -14.89
C GLY A 83 -1.78 -13.59 -14.21
N GLU A 84 -2.81 -14.24 -14.77
CA GLU A 84 -4.18 -14.28 -14.24
C GLU A 84 -4.32 -14.79 -12.80
N LYS A 85 -3.29 -15.47 -12.27
CA LYS A 85 -3.25 -15.94 -10.88
C LYS A 85 -2.61 -14.93 -9.91
N SER A 86 -2.23 -13.75 -10.39
CA SER A 86 -1.70 -12.68 -9.55
C SER A 86 -2.71 -12.25 -8.48
N VAL A 87 -2.20 -11.95 -7.29
CA VAL A 87 -3.02 -11.37 -6.21
C VAL A 87 -3.65 -10.05 -6.66
N PHE A 88 -2.96 -9.26 -7.48
CA PHE A 88 -3.46 -7.96 -7.94
C PHE A 88 -4.67 -8.10 -8.84
N LEU A 89 -4.63 -8.99 -9.84
CA LEU A 89 -5.74 -9.17 -10.77
C LEU A 89 -6.95 -9.78 -10.08
N LEU A 90 -6.72 -10.72 -9.17
CA LEU A 90 -7.80 -11.35 -8.44
C LEU A 90 -8.45 -10.38 -7.44
N ALA A 91 -7.66 -9.61 -6.69
CA ALA A 91 -8.16 -8.60 -5.77
C ALA A 91 -8.89 -7.46 -6.49
N ARG A 92 -8.40 -7.04 -7.67
CA ARG A 92 -9.05 -6.02 -8.52
C ARG A 92 -10.47 -6.37 -8.91
N ARG A 93 -10.83 -7.66 -9.05
CA ARG A 93 -12.19 -8.08 -9.37
C ARG A 93 -13.20 -7.66 -8.30
N GLN A 94 -12.77 -7.60 -7.03
CA GLN A 94 -13.62 -7.21 -5.91
C GLN A 94 -13.44 -5.73 -5.53
N TRP A 95 -12.21 -5.22 -5.58
CA TRP A 95 -11.89 -3.84 -5.23
C TRP A 95 -11.19 -3.14 -6.40
N PRO A 96 -11.91 -2.75 -7.46
CA PRO A 96 -11.32 -2.20 -8.67
C PRO A 96 -10.58 -0.86 -8.46
N SER A 97 -10.89 -0.16 -7.37
CA SER A 97 -10.32 1.14 -7.02
C SER A 97 -9.34 1.07 -5.84
N LEU A 98 -8.86 -0.12 -5.47
CA LEU A 98 -7.90 -0.33 -4.39
C LEU A 98 -6.54 0.31 -4.72
N TYR A 99 -5.91 0.90 -3.70
CA TYR A 99 -4.51 1.28 -3.74
C TYR A 99 -3.70 0.23 -3.01
N PHE A 100 -2.91 -0.56 -3.77
CA PHE A 100 -1.99 -1.51 -3.17
C PHE A 100 -0.64 -0.84 -2.93
N ILE A 101 -0.28 -0.63 -1.67
CA ILE A 101 0.92 0.05 -1.23
C ILE A 101 1.95 -0.97 -0.75
N LEU A 102 3.11 -0.94 -1.36
CA LEU A 102 4.27 -1.72 -1.02
C LEU A 102 5.25 -0.87 -0.22
N VAL A 103 5.66 -1.40 0.93
CA VAL A 103 6.65 -0.76 1.80
C VAL A 103 7.94 -1.58 1.80
N THR A 104 9.08 -0.90 1.69
CA THR A 104 10.41 -1.52 1.77
C THR A 104 11.39 -0.63 2.51
N ASP A 105 12.34 -1.22 3.24
CA ASP A 105 13.53 -0.55 3.79
C ASP A 105 14.74 -0.58 2.85
N ARG A 106 14.61 -1.23 1.70
CA ARG A 106 15.69 -1.37 0.71
C ARG A 106 15.19 -0.97 -0.68
N PRO A 107 14.73 0.28 -0.87
CA PRO A 107 14.27 0.72 -2.18
C PRO A 107 15.43 0.73 -3.19
N GLU A 108 15.13 0.48 -4.46
CA GLU A 108 16.12 0.67 -5.54
C GLU A 108 16.48 2.16 -5.69
N ALA A 109 17.59 2.47 -6.37
CA ALA A 109 18.04 3.85 -6.55
C ALA A 109 16.96 4.71 -7.24
N GLY A 110 16.60 5.84 -6.63
CA GLY A 110 15.54 6.73 -7.13
C GLY A 110 14.11 6.27 -6.82
N ARG A 111 13.93 5.15 -6.12
CA ARG A 111 12.63 4.66 -5.67
C ARG A 111 12.37 5.05 -4.22
N SER A 112 11.09 5.23 -3.90
CA SER A 112 10.66 5.47 -2.53
C SER A 112 10.56 4.17 -1.74
N CYS A 113 10.70 4.26 -0.41
CA CYS A 113 10.30 3.21 0.52
C CYS A 113 8.79 2.89 0.41
N PHE A 114 7.97 3.84 -0.07
CA PHE A 114 6.53 3.71 -0.23
C PHE A 114 6.16 3.77 -1.71
N GLN A 115 5.80 2.62 -2.27
CA GLN A 115 5.43 2.48 -3.69
C GLN A 115 3.99 2.02 -3.79
N ALA A 116 3.27 2.48 -4.81
CA ALA A 116 1.85 2.20 -4.98
C ALA A 116 1.56 1.57 -6.34
N LEU A 117 0.56 0.71 -6.36
CA LEU A 117 -0.06 0.13 -7.54
C LEU A 117 -1.58 0.39 -7.46
N PRO A 118 -2.08 1.50 -8.01
CA PRO A 118 -3.52 1.76 -8.06
C PRO A 118 -4.18 0.78 -9.03
N PHE A 119 -5.16 0.01 -8.57
CA PHE A 119 -5.83 -1.00 -9.40
C PHE A 119 -6.63 -0.39 -10.56
N SER A 120 -7.08 0.85 -10.40
CA SER A 120 -7.73 1.63 -11.46
C SER A 120 -6.80 1.90 -12.66
N ARG A 121 -5.48 1.89 -12.45
CA ARG A 121 -4.45 2.12 -13.48
C ARG A 121 -3.90 0.83 -14.09
N LEU A 122 -4.40 -0.34 -13.70
CA LEU A 122 -3.95 -1.60 -14.27
C LEU A 122 -4.56 -1.81 -15.66
N THR A 123 -3.72 -1.98 -16.67
CA THR A 123 -4.14 -2.32 -18.03
C THR A 123 -4.02 -3.83 -18.25
N PRO A 124 -5.06 -4.53 -18.73
CA PRO A 124 -4.95 -5.94 -19.10
C PRO A 124 -3.82 -6.17 -20.12
N GLY A 125 -2.99 -7.18 -19.88
CA GLY A 125 -1.86 -7.52 -20.75
C GLY A 125 -0.59 -6.69 -20.57
N GLU A 126 -0.63 -5.60 -19.79
CA GLU A 126 0.57 -4.84 -19.43
C GLU A 126 1.19 -5.36 -18.13
N PRO A 127 2.54 -5.36 -18.01
CA PRO A 127 3.19 -5.75 -16.78
C PRO A 127 2.87 -4.74 -15.66
N PHE A 128 2.66 -5.25 -14.44
CA PHE A 128 2.52 -4.44 -13.24
C PHE A 128 3.75 -3.59 -13.03
N ARG A 129 3.54 -2.29 -12.79
CA ARG A 129 4.57 -1.32 -12.46
C ARG A 129 4.08 -0.46 -11.32
N THR A 130 4.89 -0.36 -10.28
CA THR A 130 4.61 0.53 -9.16
C THR A 130 5.08 1.95 -9.47
N VAL A 131 4.44 2.93 -8.87
CA VAL A 131 4.89 4.32 -8.84
C VAL A 131 5.24 4.71 -7.41
N ASN A 132 6.10 5.70 -7.19
CA ASN A 132 6.29 6.24 -5.84
C ASN A 132 4.97 6.86 -5.36
N LEU A 133 4.68 6.77 -4.05
CA LEU A 133 3.40 7.20 -3.51
C LEU A 133 3.13 8.70 -3.73
N ASP A 134 4.16 9.54 -3.70
CA ASP A 134 4.08 10.99 -3.98
C ASP A 134 3.85 11.33 -5.47
N ALA A 135 4.06 10.36 -6.38
CA ALA A 135 3.77 10.56 -7.80
C ALA A 135 2.28 10.51 -8.12
N LEU A 136 1.45 10.00 -7.20
CA LEU A 136 -0.01 9.96 -7.32
C LEU A 136 -0.62 11.28 -6.86
N ARG A 137 -0.65 12.27 -7.77
CA ARG A 137 -1.12 13.63 -7.48
C ARG A 137 -2.55 13.68 -6.96
N GLU A 138 -3.39 12.73 -7.36
CA GLU A 138 -4.77 12.60 -6.87
C GLU A 138 -4.85 12.34 -5.36
N LEU A 139 -3.80 11.75 -4.76
CA LEU A 139 -3.73 11.50 -3.32
C LEU A 139 -3.35 12.73 -2.50
N ARG A 140 -2.84 13.79 -3.14
CA ARG A 140 -2.34 15.00 -2.47
C ARG A 140 -1.34 14.69 -1.34
N ILE A 141 -0.62 13.57 -1.46
CA ILE A 141 0.47 13.20 -0.55
C ILE A 141 1.74 13.85 -1.09
N PHE A 142 2.27 14.82 -0.35
CA PHE A 142 3.44 15.59 -0.77
C PHE A 142 4.75 14.87 -0.48
N LYS A 143 5.76 15.13 -1.31
CA LYS A 143 7.09 14.51 -1.24
C LYS A 143 7.76 14.63 0.13
N ASN A 144 7.65 15.79 0.79
CA ASN A 144 8.19 16.00 2.13
C ASN A 144 7.56 15.07 3.18
N ASN A 145 6.26 14.79 3.06
CA ASN A 145 5.59 13.82 3.93
C ASN A 145 6.20 12.43 3.74
N ILE A 146 6.46 12.02 2.50
CA ILE A 146 7.12 10.74 2.19
C ILE A 146 8.54 10.72 2.75
N GLU A 147 9.36 11.73 2.46
CA GLU A 147 10.77 11.79 2.90
C GLU A 147 10.91 11.67 4.43
N ASP A 148 10.07 12.38 5.19
CA ASP A 148 10.03 12.27 6.66
C ASP A 148 9.72 10.83 7.11
N HIS A 149 8.76 10.17 6.46
CA HIS A 149 8.40 8.78 6.79
C HIS A 149 9.46 7.77 6.31
N GLU A 150 10.21 8.05 5.24
CA GLU A 150 11.33 7.20 4.84
C GLU A 150 12.46 7.22 5.87
N GLU A 151 12.72 8.37 6.48
CA GLU A 151 13.67 8.47 7.58
C GLU A 151 13.21 7.61 8.77
N LEU A 152 11.91 7.64 9.10
CA LEU A 152 11.34 6.78 10.12
C LEU A 152 11.49 5.28 9.78
N VAL A 153 11.23 4.88 8.53
CA VAL A 153 11.46 3.49 8.07
C VAL A 153 12.91 3.08 8.32
N ARG A 154 13.87 3.88 7.86
CA ARG A 154 15.31 3.56 7.99
C ARG A 154 15.72 3.43 9.46
N ARG A 155 15.24 4.34 10.32
CA ARG A 155 15.52 4.31 11.76
C ARG A 155 14.90 3.09 12.43
N ILE A 156 13.59 2.88 12.26
CA ILE A 156 12.86 1.80 12.95
C ILE A 156 13.34 0.42 12.46
N PHE A 157 13.42 0.21 11.14
CA PHE A 157 13.80 -1.10 10.61
C PHE A 157 15.29 -1.38 10.79
N GLY A 158 16.13 -0.33 10.83
CA GLY A 158 17.53 -0.45 11.23
C GLY A 158 17.68 -0.97 12.66
N LEU A 159 16.92 -0.43 13.61
CA LEU A 159 16.90 -0.90 15.00
C LEU A 159 16.43 -2.37 15.12
N LEU A 160 15.40 -2.73 14.35
CA LEU A 160 14.86 -4.10 14.36
C LEU A 160 15.79 -5.13 13.70
N ALA A 161 16.68 -4.71 12.78
CA ALA A 161 17.63 -5.60 12.12
C ALA A 161 18.97 -5.73 12.88
N GLY A 162 19.26 -4.83 13.81
CA GLY A 162 20.45 -4.84 14.66
C GLY A 162 20.22 -5.43 16.06
N ALA A 163 19.02 -5.92 16.36
CA ALA A 163 18.63 -6.54 17.63
C ALA A 163 18.72 -8.06 17.57
#